data_AF-A0A4Q6G7F9-F1
#
_entry.id   AF-A0A4Q6G7F9-F1
#
_cell.length_a   1.000
_cell.length_b   1.000
_cell.length_c   1.000
_cell.angle_alpha   90.00
_cell.angle_beta   90.00
_cell.angle_gamma   90.00
#
_symmetry.space_group_name_H-M   'P 1'
#
loop_
_entity.id
_entity.type
_entity.pdbx_description
1 polymer ?
#
loop_
_entity_poly.entity_id
_entity_poly.type
_entity_poly.pdbx_seq_one_letter_code
_entity_poly.pdbx_strand_id
1 'polypeptide(L)'
;MPLLAASKLSPSLLQRELSLFALYRVLEAALLALLVFSPWGATLGDVTDTPVAISVGIGYLIASVGLLLHARRAKADFPSHAVVGVVVDIVVATLITHAIPEVAPGIAMLLLFNIGAASLFVTLRTSILIAVGASLALLAERLVGLFGTGSF
;
A
#
# COMPACT_ATOMS: atom_id res chain seq x y z
N MET A 1 -27.36 22.67 -20.38
CA MET A 1 -26.31 22.98 -19.40
C MET A 1 -25.14 22.03 -19.66
N PRO A 2 -23.99 22.47 -20.23
CA PRO A 2 -22.90 21.54 -20.47
C PRO A 2 -22.15 21.30 -19.15
N LEU A 3 -22.26 20.08 -18.63
CA LEU A 3 -21.41 19.52 -17.56
C LEU A 3 -20.03 19.16 -18.14
N LEU A 4 -19.28 20.15 -18.65
CA LEU A 4 -17.97 19.93 -19.29
C LEU A 4 -16.85 20.77 -18.69
N ALA A 5 -16.86 20.91 -17.35
CA ALA A 5 -15.67 21.27 -16.59
C ALA A 5 -15.17 20.03 -15.83
N ALA A 6 -15.00 18.90 -16.53
CA ALA A 6 -14.10 17.86 -16.05
C ALA A 6 -12.70 18.47 -16.12
N SER A 7 -12.25 19.08 -15.02
CA SER A 7 -10.93 19.66 -14.93
C SER A 7 -9.91 18.55 -15.17
N LYS A 8 -9.31 18.54 -16.37
CA LYS A 8 -8.04 17.86 -16.54
C LYS A 8 -7.08 18.59 -15.61
N LEU A 9 -6.77 17.99 -14.46
CA LEU A 9 -5.78 18.53 -13.53
C LEU A 9 -4.54 18.95 -14.32
N SER A 10 -4.02 20.15 -14.04
CA SER A 10 -2.79 20.59 -14.70
C SER A 10 -1.66 19.60 -14.35
N PRO A 11 -0.69 19.38 -15.25
CA PRO A 11 0.43 18.47 -14.98
C PRO A 11 1.17 18.77 -13.67
N SER A 12 1.26 20.05 -13.30
CA SER A 12 1.86 20.50 -12.03
C SER A 12 1.05 20.09 -10.80
N LEU A 13 -0.29 20.09 -10.89
CA LEU A 13 -1.16 19.63 -9.82
C LEU A 13 -1.06 18.10 -9.67
N LEU A 14 -1.13 17.35 -10.77
CA LEU A 14 -0.95 15.89 -10.76
C LEU A 14 0.39 15.47 -10.15
N GLN A 15 1.47 16.19 -10.47
CA GLN A 15 2.77 15.92 -9.89
C GLN A 15 2.83 16.22 -8.38
N ARG A 16 2.14 17.27 -7.94
CA ARG A 16 2.01 17.60 -6.51
C ARG A 16 1.21 16.54 -5.76
N GLU A 17 0.07 16.12 -6.30
CA GLU A 17 -0.74 15.03 -5.73
C GLU A 17 0.04 13.72 -5.68
N LEU A 18 0.77 13.37 -6.74
CA LEU A 18 1.60 12.16 -6.76
C LEU A 18 2.73 12.22 -5.74
N SER A 19 3.34 13.40 -5.56
CA SER A 19 4.39 13.60 -4.55
C SER A 19 3.84 13.50 -3.13
N LEU A 20 2.64 14.02 -2.86
CA LEU A 20 1.96 13.89 -1.57
C LEU A 20 1.56 12.43 -1.30
N PHE A 21 1.03 11.74 -2.32
CA PHE A 21 0.72 10.32 -2.23
C PHE A 21 1.96 9.48 -1.93
N ALA A 22 3.08 9.71 -2.62
CA ALA A 22 4.32 9.01 -2.35
C ALA A 22 4.92 9.37 -0.98
N LEU A 23 4.75 10.62 -0.51
CA LEU A 23 5.19 11.03 0.82
C LEU A 23 4.36 10.34 1.92
N TYR A 24 3.05 10.22 1.73
CA TYR A 24 2.18 9.46 2.60
C TYR A 24 2.60 7.99 2.67
N ARG A 25 2.92 7.36 1.53
CA ARG A 25 3.45 5.99 1.50
C ARG A 25 4.75 5.84 2.32
N VAL A 26 5.66 6.81 2.24
CA VAL A 26 6.88 6.80 3.07
C VAL A 26 6.54 6.91 4.56
N LEU A 27 5.53 7.71 4.93
CA LEU A 27 5.04 7.76 6.30
C LEU A 27 4.51 6.40 6.76
N GLU A 28 3.68 5.74 5.96
CA GLU A 28 3.19 4.38 6.28
C GLU A 28 4.33 3.39 6.45
N ALA A 29 5.31 3.40 5.55
CA ALA A 29 6.46 2.51 5.63
C ALA A 29 7.32 2.79 6.87
N ALA A 30 7.46 4.06 7.25
CA ALA A 30 8.13 4.45 8.49
C ALA A 30 7.36 4.00 9.74
N LEU A 31 6.02 4.11 9.72
CA LEU A 31 5.17 3.62 10.82
C LEU A 31 5.22 2.09 10.93
N LEU A 32 5.22 1.38 9.81
CA LEU A 32 5.38 -0.07 9.79
C LEU A 32 6.77 -0.48 10.29
N ALA A 33 7.84 0.18 9.83
CA ALA A 33 9.19 -0.07 10.33
C ALA A 33 9.27 0.22 11.83
N LEU A 34 8.67 1.32 12.31
CA LEU A 34 8.59 1.62 13.73
C LEU A 34 7.88 0.50 14.49
N LEU A 35 6.74 0.02 14.00
CA LEU A 35 6.01 -1.11 14.62
C LEU A 35 6.88 -2.36 14.73
N VAL A 36 7.56 -2.74 13.64
CA VAL A 36 8.38 -3.97 13.54
C VAL A 36 9.64 -3.90 14.40
N PHE A 37 10.31 -2.75 14.44
CA PHE A 37 11.59 -2.59 15.17
C PHE A 37 11.42 -1.97 16.57
N SER A 38 10.20 -1.60 16.96
CA SER A 38 9.94 -0.98 18.26
C SER A 38 10.03 -2.01 19.39
N PRO A 39 10.65 -1.66 20.53
CA PRO A 39 10.60 -2.46 21.75
C PRO A 39 9.18 -2.70 22.28
N TRP A 40 8.24 -1.81 21.91
CA TRP A 40 6.82 -1.91 22.25
C TRP A 40 6.00 -2.69 21.22
N GLY A 41 6.60 -3.21 20.14
CA GLY A 41 5.90 -3.96 19.10
C GLY A 41 5.11 -5.15 19.66
N ALA A 42 5.69 -5.87 20.63
CA ALA A 42 5.06 -7.00 21.32
C ALA A 42 3.80 -6.63 22.12
N THR A 43 3.56 -5.34 22.39
CA THR A 43 2.31 -4.87 23.05
C THR A 43 1.22 -4.46 22.05
N LEU A 44 1.57 -4.30 20.78
CA LEU A 44 0.67 -3.85 19.70
C LEU A 44 0.26 -5.00 18.76
N GLY A 45 1.03 -6.08 18.73
CA GLY A 45 0.71 -7.30 18.02
C GLY A 45 1.80 -8.35 18.18
N ASP A 46 1.41 -9.61 18.42
CA ASP A 46 2.39 -10.70 18.46
C ASP A 46 2.90 -11.00 17.05
N VAL A 47 4.22 -10.96 16.88
CA VAL A 47 4.87 -11.15 15.57
C VAL A 47 5.09 -12.64 15.37
N THR A 48 4.21 -13.28 14.60
CA THR A 48 4.22 -14.72 14.35
C THR A 48 5.37 -15.13 13.43
N ASP A 49 5.74 -14.27 12.48
CA ASP A 49 6.88 -14.49 11.56
C ASP A 49 7.81 -13.27 11.54
N THR A 50 8.80 -13.28 12.44
CA THR A 50 9.76 -12.19 12.60
C THR A 50 10.63 -11.95 11.34
N PRO A 51 11.20 -12.98 10.68
CA PRO A 51 11.96 -12.79 9.45
C PRO A 51 11.16 -12.09 8.33
N VAL A 52 9.90 -12.46 8.13
CA VAL A 52 9.03 -11.82 7.14
C VAL A 52 8.75 -10.37 7.53
N ALA A 53 8.37 -10.11 8.78
CA ALA A 53 8.09 -8.75 9.26
C ALA A 53 9.28 -7.79 9.04
N ILE A 54 10.50 -8.22 9.39
CA ILE A 54 11.73 -7.42 9.22
C ILE A 54 12.00 -7.17 7.74
N SER A 55 11.95 -8.23 6.91
CA SER A 55 12.26 -8.14 5.49
C SER A 55 11.30 -7.23 4.75
N VAL A 56 10.01 -7.35 5.06
CA VAL A 56 8.94 -6.53 4.46
C VAL A 56 9.01 -5.09 4.97
N GLY A 57 9.28 -4.86 6.26
CA GLY A 57 9.43 -3.50 6.80
C GLY A 57 10.56 -2.72 6.12
N ILE A 58 11.74 -3.33 6.00
CA ILE A 58 12.89 -2.72 5.29
C ILE A 58 12.58 -2.54 3.81
N GLY A 59 12.05 -3.59 3.16
CA GLY A 59 11.72 -3.58 1.74
C GLY A 59 10.69 -2.49 1.40
N TYR A 60 9.65 -2.33 2.21
CA TYR A 60 8.62 -1.32 2.00
C TYR A 60 9.18 0.09 2.15
N LEU A 61 10.07 0.33 3.11
CA LEU A 61 10.72 1.63 3.29
C LEU A 61 11.60 1.98 2.07
N ILE A 62 12.42 1.05 1.60
CA ILE A 62 13.27 1.26 0.41
C ILE A 62 12.41 1.52 -0.83
N ALA A 63 11.38 0.71 -1.05
CA ALA A 63 10.47 0.87 -2.19
C ALA A 63 9.74 2.23 -2.14
N SER A 64 9.25 2.62 -0.97
CA SER A 64 8.50 3.87 -0.77
C SER A 64 9.39 5.10 -1.01
N VAL A 65 10.61 5.09 -0.48
CA VAL A 65 11.59 6.16 -0.73
C VAL A 65 11.98 6.21 -2.21
N GLY A 66 12.22 5.06 -2.84
CA GLY A 66 12.51 4.97 -4.27
C GLY A 66 11.37 5.54 -5.14
N LEU A 67 10.13 5.21 -4.80
CA LEU A 67 8.94 5.74 -5.47
C LEU A 67 8.79 7.25 -5.23
N LEU A 68 9.02 7.75 -4.01
CA LEU A 68 9.01 9.19 -3.74
C LEU A 68 10.05 9.95 -4.57
N LEU A 69 11.28 9.43 -4.67
CA LEU A 69 12.32 10.03 -5.49
C LEU A 69 11.95 10.01 -6.98
N HIS A 70 11.28 8.95 -7.45
CA HIS A 70 10.78 8.88 -8.82
C HIS A 70 9.61 9.85 -9.07
N ALA A 71 8.65 9.96 -8.16
CA ALA A 71 7.48 10.84 -8.27
C ALA A 71 7.88 12.33 -8.40
N ARG A 72 9.01 12.71 -7.78
CA ARG A 72 9.56 14.08 -7.87
C ARG A 72 10.22 14.41 -9.21
N ARG A 73 10.44 13.42 -10.10
CA ARG A 73 11.04 13.67 -11.43
C ARG A 73 10.02 14.31 -12.37
N ALA A 74 10.45 15.31 -13.14
CA ALA A 74 9.60 16.09 -14.05
C ALA A 74 8.93 15.31 -15.21
N LYS A 75 9.32 14.04 -15.44
CA LYS A 75 8.80 13.18 -16.51
C LYS A 75 8.24 11.85 -16.00
N ALA A 76 7.83 11.77 -14.73
CA ALA A 76 7.24 10.56 -14.18
C ALA A 76 5.92 10.24 -14.91
N ASP A 77 5.77 8.99 -15.35
CA ASP A 77 4.51 8.50 -15.90
C ASP A 77 3.53 8.21 -14.75
N PHE A 78 2.59 9.13 -14.53
CA PHE A 78 1.74 9.14 -13.34
C PHE A 78 0.90 7.86 -13.14
N PRO A 79 0.20 7.32 -14.18
CA PRO A 79 -0.59 6.10 -14.02
C PRO A 79 0.28 4.88 -13.72
N SER A 80 1.40 4.69 -14.44
CA SER A 80 2.30 3.57 -14.21
C SER A 80 2.92 3.62 -12.81
N HIS A 81 3.28 4.83 -12.35
CA HIS A 81 3.79 5.03 -10.99
C HIS A 81 2.77 4.64 -9.92
N ALA A 82 1.51 5.06 -10.10
CA ALA A 82 0.42 4.73 -9.18
C ALA A 82 0.16 3.22 -9.15
N VAL A 83 0.13 2.54 -10.31
CA VAL A 83 -0.05 1.08 -10.39
C VAL A 83 1.07 0.34 -9.67
N VAL A 84 2.33 0.66 -9.97
CA VAL A 84 3.49 0.01 -9.33
C VAL A 84 3.44 0.21 -7.82
N GLY A 85 3.14 1.43 -7.39
CA GLY A 85 3.00 1.75 -5.98
C GLY A 85 1.94 0.90 -5.27
N VAL A 86 0.73 0.81 -5.84
CA VAL A 86 -0.34 0.02 -5.21
C VAL A 86 -0.04 -1.47 -5.22
N VAL A 87 0.62 -2.00 -6.26
CA VAL A 87 1.03 -3.41 -6.26
C VAL A 87 2.00 -3.68 -5.10
N VAL A 88 2.95 -2.77 -4.84
CA VAL A 88 3.82 -2.84 -3.66
C VAL A 88 2.98 -2.82 -2.37
N ASP A 89 2.03 -1.89 -2.26
CA ASP A 89 1.18 -1.76 -1.07
C ASP A 89 0.34 -3.03 -0.81
N ILE A 90 -0.21 -3.66 -1.86
CA ILE A 90 -0.95 -4.93 -1.76
C ILE A 90 -0.05 -6.06 -1.26
N VAL A 91 1.15 -6.19 -1.83
CA VAL A 91 2.12 -7.23 -1.42
C VAL A 91 2.51 -7.05 0.03
N VAL A 92 2.84 -5.82 0.44
CA VAL A 92 3.19 -5.48 1.83
C VAL A 92 2.01 -5.77 2.75
N ALA A 93 0.80 -5.34 2.39
CA ALA A 93 -0.39 -5.56 3.20
C ALA A 93 -0.66 -7.04 3.43
N THR A 94 -0.48 -7.85 2.39
CA THR A 94 -0.66 -9.31 2.45
C THR A 94 0.37 -9.95 3.38
N LEU A 95 1.67 -9.65 3.18
CA LEU A 95 2.74 -10.26 3.96
C LEU A 95 2.78 -9.80 5.43
N ILE A 96 2.44 -8.54 5.72
CA ILE A 96 2.34 -8.06 7.10
C ILE A 96 1.12 -8.64 7.80
N THR A 97 -0.01 -8.80 7.09
CA THR A 97 -1.18 -9.48 7.65
C THR A 97 -0.87 -10.94 8.02
N HIS A 98 0.02 -11.59 7.26
CA HIS A 98 0.53 -12.91 7.59
C HIS A 98 1.42 -12.88 8.86
N ALA A 99 2.40 -11.98 8.87
CA ALA A 99 3.45 -11.94 9.91
C ALA A 99 2.97 -11.34 11.25
N ILE A 100 1.96 -10.48 11.22
CA ILE A 100 1.37 -9.80 12.38
C ILE A 100 -0.15 -9.72 12.21
N PRO A 101 -0.90 -10.81 12.47
CA PRO A 101 -2.33 -10.86 12.19
C PRO A 101 -3.17 -9.80 12.93
N GLU A 102 -2.73 -9.39 14.11
CA GLU A 102 -3.44 -8.42 14.96
C GLU A 102 -3.54 -7.02 14.32
N VAL A 103 -2.61 -6.64 13.46
CA VAL A 103 -2.62 -5.32 12.81
C VAL A 103 -3.36 -5.31 11.46
N ALA A 104 -3.88 -6.46 11.02
CA ALA A 104 -4.55 -6.61 9.73
C ALA A 104 -5.69 -5.59 9.48
N PRO A 105 -6.56 -5.25 10.45
CA PRO A 105 -7.60 -4.23 10.24
C PRO A 105 -7.00 -2.85 9.91
N GLY A 106 -5.93 -2.45 10.59
CA GLY A 106 -5.25 -1.18 10.34
C GLY A 106 -4.57 -1.15 8.97
N ILE A 107 -3.89 -2.23 8.61
CA ILE A 107 -3.26 -2.41 7.30
C ILE A 107 -4.31 -2.37 6.17
N ALA A 108 -5.47 -2.99 6.36
CA ALA A 108 -6.56 -2.94 5.39
C ALA A 108 -7.12 -1.53 5.18
N MET A 109 -7.22 -0.72 6.25
CA MET A 109 -7.64 0.68 6.15
C MET A 109 -6.62 1.54 5.38
N LEU A 110 -5.32 1.35 5.64
CA LEU A 110 -4.24 2.01 4.90
C LEU A 110 -4.30 1.64 3.41
N LEU A 111 -4.47 0.35 3.11
CA LEU A 111 -4.60 -0.13 1.73
C LEU A 111 -5.81 0.46 1.01
N LEU A 112 -6.96 0.59 1.69
CA LEU A 112 -8.15 1.23 1.13
C LEU A 112 -7.86 2.69 0.73
N PHE A 113 -7.15 3.42 1.59
CA PHE A 113 -6.72 4.78 1.27
C PHE A 113 -5.77 4.80 0.08
N ASN A 114 -4.76 3.92 0.03
CA ASN A 114 -3.79 3.87 -1.07
C ASN A 114 -4.42 3.54 -2.43
N ILE A 115 -5.36 2.59 -2.46
CA ILE A 115 -6.13 2.27 -3.67
C ILE A 115 -7.01 3.47 -4.06
N GLY A 116 -7.65 4.12 -3.09
CA GLY A 116 -8.44 5.32 -3.31
C GLY A 116 -7.62 6.47 -3.91
N ALA A 117 -6.45 6.77 -3.35
CA ALA A 117 -5.54 7.79 -3.85
C ALA A 117 -5.01 7.44 -5.25
N ALA A 118 -4.64 6.18 -5.49
CA ALA A 118 -4.18 5.73 -6.80
C ALA A 118 -5.24 5.87 -7.90
N SER A 119 -6.53 5.76 -7.55
CA SER A 119 -7.64 5.92 -8.48
C SER A 119 -7.72 7.31 -9.14
N LEU A 120 -7.06 8.32 -8.55
CA LEU A 120 -6.93 9.67 -9.13
C LEU A 120 -6.02 9.68 -10.38
N PHE A 121 -5.11 8.71 -10.49
CA PHE A 121 -4.09 8.68 -11.54
C PHE A 121 -4.38 7.64 -12.63
N VAL A 122 -5.29 6.69 -12.39
CA VAL A 122 -5.58 5.58 -13.31
C VAL A 122 -7.02 5.59 -13.81
N THR A 123 -7.31 4.81 -14.84
CA THR A 123 -8.69 4.67 -15.34
C THR A 123 -9.55 3.86 -14.39
N LEU A 124 -10.88 4.08 -14.41
CA LEU A 124 -11.83 3.30 -13.61
C LEU A 124 -11.67 1.78 -13.78
N ARG A 125 -11.41 1.32 -15.01
CA ARG A 125 -11.17 -0.10 -15.30
C ARG A 125 -9.96 -0.62 -14.54
N THR A 126 -8.86 0.13 -14.56
CA THR A 126 -7.63 -0.21 -13.82
C THR A 126 -7.88 -0.20 -12.31
N SER A 127 -8.61 0.79 -11.79
CA SER A 127 -8.96 0.85 -10.36
C SER A 127 -9.77 -0.36 -9.90
N ILE A 128 -10.74 -0.81 -10.71
CA ILE A 128 -11.53 -2.01 -10.40
C ILE A 128 -10.65 -3.26 -10.42
N LEU A 129 -9.77 -3.42 -11.40
CA LEU A 129 -8.84 -4.55 -11.47
C LEU A 129 -7.92 -4.59 -10.24
N ILE A 130 -7.39 -3.44 -9.83
CA ILE A 130 -6.58 -3.30 -8.62
C ILE A 130 -7.37 -3.70 -7.38
N ALA A 131 -8.60 -3.20 -7.23
CA ALA A 131 -9.44 -3.49 -6.07
C ALA A 131 -9.81 -4.98 -5.99
N VAL A 132 -10.13 -5.61 -7.12
CA VAL A 132 -10.37 -7.05 -7.21
C VAL A 132 -9.11 -7.83 -6.86
N GLY A 133 -7.96 -7.45 -7.43
CA GLY A 133 -6.67 -8.09 -7.13
C GLY A 133 -6.29 -8.00 -5.66
N ALA A 134 -6.45 -6.83 -5.04
CA ALA A 134 -6.24 -6.63 -3.61
C ALA A 134 -7.17 -7.51 -2.76
N SER A 135 -8.46 -7.55 -3.12
CA SER A 135 -9.46 -8.38 -2.43
C SER A 135 -9.12 -9.87 -2.51
N LEU A 136 -8.70 -10.34 -3.69
CA LEU A 136 -8.26 -11.73 -3.90
C LEU A 136 -6.98 -12.06 -3.14
N ALA A 137 -5.99 -11.15 -3.12
CA ALA A 137 -4.74 -11.35 -2.40
C ALA A 137 -4.98 -11.50 -0.88
N LEU A 138 -5.77 -10.60 -0.30
CA LEU A 138 -6.13 -10.66 1.12
C LEU A 138 -6.99 -11.89 1.43
N LEU A 139 -7.93 -12.26 0.55
CA LEU A 139 -8.73 -13.48 0.74
C LEU A 139 -7.86 -14.74 0.69
N ALA A 140 -6.96 -14.84 -0.28
CA ALA A 140 -6.04 -15.97 -0.41
C ALA A 140 -5.18 -16.12 0.85
N GLU A 141 -4.66 -15.02 1.38
CA GLU A 141 -3.91 -15.01 2.64
C GLU A 141 -4.74 -15.52 3.81
N ARG A 142 -6.00 -15.07 3.94
CA ARG A 142 -6.90 -15.57 5.00
C ARG A 142 -7.20 -17.06 4.87
N LEU A 143 -7.33 -17.56 3.64
CA LEU A 143 -7.52 -18.99 3.40
C LEU A 143 -6.26 -19.78 3.78
N VAL A 144 -5.07 -19.30 3.42
CA VAL A 144 -3.79 -19.94 3.82
C VAL A 144 -3.67 -19.99 5.34
N GLY A 145 -3.98 -18.89 6.03
CA GLY A 145 -4.00 -18.85 7.50
C GLY A 145 -4.96 -19.86 8.12
N LEU A 146 -6.16 -20.03 7.54
CA LEU A 146 -7.16 -21.02 7.98
C LEU A 146 -6.68 -22.47 7.77
N PHE A 147 -6.10 -22.79 6.62
CA PHE A 147 -5.62 -24.15 6.34
C PHE A 147 -4.30 -24.48 7.06
N GLY A 148 -3.46 -23.49 7.32
CA GLY A 148 -2.18 -23.67 8.02
C GLY A 148 -2.30 -23.86 9.54
N THR A 149 -3.38 -23.37 10.17
CA THR A 149 -3.57 -23.43 11.63
C THR A 149 -4.26 -24.71 12.12
N GLY A 150 -4.90 -25.50 11.24
CA GLY A 150 -5.38 -26.86 11.57
C GLY A 150 -6.33 -26.98 12.78
N SER A 151 -6.87 -25.88 13.31
CA SER A 151 -7.80 -25.91 14.44
C SER A 151 -9.25 -25.90 13.95
N PHE A 152 -9.84 -27.09 13.91
CA PHE A 152 -11.22 -27.27 14.36
C PHE A 152 -11.25 -27.31 15.89
#